data_AF-A0A160TIX3-F1
#
_entry.id   AF-A0A160TIX3-F1
#
_cell.length_a   1.000
_cell.length_b   1.000
_cell.length_c   1.000
_cell.angle_alpha   90.00
_cell.angle_beta   90.00
_cell.angle_gamma   90.00
#
_symmetry.space_group_name_H-M   'P 1'
#
loop_
_entity.id
_entity.type
_entity.pdbx_description
1 polymer ?
#
loop_
_entity_poly.entity_id
_entity_poly.type
_entity_poly.pdbx_seq_one_letter_code
_entity_poly.pdbx_strand_id
1 'polypeptide(L)'
;MATGTTELHHEPTALGFITAPGFVALSMLVVIAIIVWKKVPAMIAGMLDARIATIRTQLEEASRLRAEAEAQLAEAKKRNAASAGDAAAIIAHAEAEAKQMIAKAESDSADLVTRRRKMAEDKIAAAERAAIAEVRATAADAATRAAAAIIAERHDAKADKPLVDQTIAGLGRLN
;
A
#
# COMPACT_ATOMS: atom_id res chain seq x y z
N MET A 1 87.79 -87.88 1.59
CA MET A 1 88.71 -86.73 1.43
C MET A 1 87.85 -85.53 1.10
N ALA A 2 87.89 -84.38 1.75
CA ALA A 2 88.60 -83.90 2.93
C ALA A 2 87.84 -82.63 3.38
N THR A 3 87.74 -82.41 4.70
CA THR A 3 87.77 -81.10 5.42
C THR A 3 87.47 -79.84 4.59
N GLY A 4 86.43 -79.03 4.86
CA GLY A 4 86.10 -78.43 6.15
C GLY A 4 86.78 -77.05 6.26
N THR A 5 86.02 -75.97 6.09
CA THR A 5 86.29 -74.65 6.71
C THR A 5 84.99 -73.85 6.75
N THR A 6 84.35 -73.85 7.91
CA THR A 6 83.45 -72.78 8.34
C THR A 6 84.25 -71.49 8.38
N GLU A 7 84.11 -70.66 7.36
CA GLU A 7 84.65 -69.30 7.35
C GLU A 7 83.82 -68.47 8.34
N LEU A 8 84.40 -68.24 9.51
CA LEU A 8 83.88 -67.34 10.53
C LEU A 8 84.03 -65.90 10.02
N HIS A 9 82.94 -65.33 9.53
CA HIS A 9 82.85 -63.89 9.23
C HIS A 9 83.04 -63.09 10.53
N HIS A 10 84.20 -62.46 10.66
CA HIS A 10 84.43 -61.43 11.67
C HIS A 10 83.68 -60.16 11.25
N GLU A 11 82.55 -59.89 11.91
CA GLU A 11 81.93 -58.56 11.81
C GLU A 11 82.85 -57.54 12.50
N PRO A 12 83.24 -56.44 11.84
CA PRO A 12 84.00 -55.37 12.47
C PRO A 12 83.12 -54.67 13.51
N THR A 13 83.26 -55.04 14.77
CA THR A 13 82.63 -54.38 15.91
C THR A 13 83.45 -53.17 16.35
N ALA A 14 82.89 -51.97 16.19
CA ALA A 14 83.45 -50.77 16.82
C ALA A 14 82.99 -50.73 18.29
N LEU A 15 83.93 -50.53 19.22
CA LEU A 15 83.65 -50.44 20.66
C LEU A 15 83.06 -51.73 21.28
N GLY A 16 83.54 -52.90 20.85
CA GLY A 16 83.38 -54.19 21.55
C GLY A 16 82.01 -54.87 21.51
N PHE A 17 80.93 -54.16 21.18
CA PHE A 17 79.56 -54.68 21.32
C PHE A 17 78.58 -54.25 20.20
N ILE A 18 79.03 -53.40 19.27
CA ILE A 18 78.15 -52.82 18.24
C ILE A 18 78.64 -53.25 16.86
N THR A 19 77.80 -54.04 16.17
CA THR A 19 78.03 -54.53 14.81
C THR A 19 77.67 -53.44 13.77
N ALA A 20 78.11 -53.58 12.52
CA ALA A 20 77.81 -52.62 11.45
C ALA A 20 76.28 -52.35 11.27
N PRO A 21 75.39 -53.37 11.32
CA PRO A 21 73.94 -53.14 11.36
C PRO A 21 73.47 -52.34 12.58
N GLY A 22 74.13 -52.50 13.73
CA GLY A 22 73.84 -51.76 14.96
C GLY A 22 74.11 -50.26 14.85
N PHE A 23 75.20 -49.87 14.17
CA PHE A 23 75.51 -48.45 13.93
C PHE A 23 74.52 -47.79 12.95
N VAL A 24 74.07 -48.54 11.93
CA VAL A 24 73.01 -48.10 11.01
C VAL A 24 71.68 -47.95 11.73
N ALA A 25 71.31 -48.93 12.57
CA ALA A 25 70.10 -48.88 13.39
C ALA A 25 70.12 -47.68 14.36
N LEU A 26 71.25 -47.43 15.02
CA LEU A 26 71.42 -46.27 15.92
C LEU A 26 71.31 -44.94 15.15
N SER A 27 71.90 -44.85 13.96
CA SER A 27 71.82 -43.66 13.11
C SER A 27 70.38 -43.39 12.65
N MET A 28 69.63 -44.43 12.26
CA MET A 28 68.19 -44.33 11.95
C MET A 28 67.36 -43.89 13.16
N LEU A 29 67.68 -44.41 14.34
CA LEU A 29 67.01 -44.04 15.59
C LEU A 29 67.21 -42.55 15.92
N VAL A 30 68.43 -42.03 15.74
CA VAL A 30 68.73 -40.60 15.91
C VAL A 30 67.96 -39.74 14.90
N VAL A 31 67.87 -40.15 13.63
CA VAL A 31 67.07 -39.44 12.62
C VAL A 31 65.58 -39.44 12.98
N ILE A 32 65.03 -40.58 13.38
CA ILE A 32 63.62 -40.69 13.82
C ILE A 32 63.39 -39.81 15.06
N ALA A 33 64.32 -39.82 16.02
CA ALA A 33 64.23 -38.97 17.21
C ALA A 33 64.23 -37.47 16.85
N ILE A 34 65.06 -37.05 15.90
CA ILE A 34 65.06 -35.67 15.38
C ILE A 34 63.74 -35.32 14.69
N ILE A 35 63.18 -36.22 13.87
CA ILE A 35 61.89 -36.03 13.18
C ILE A 35 60.74 -35.87 14.18
N VAL A 36 60.72 -36.70 15.24
CA VAL A 36 59.73 -36.61 16.31
C VAL A 36 59.93 -35.34 17.13
N TRP A 37 61.18 -34.99 17.47
CA TRP A 37 61.50 -33.77 18.22
C TRP A 37 61.13 -32.49 17.44
N LYS A 38 61.34 -32.49 16.12
CA LYS A 38 60.90 -31.42 15.21
C LYS A 38 59.41 -31.46 14.89
N LYS A 39 58.64 -32.37 15.49
CA LYS A 39 57.17 -32.44 15.40
C LYS A 39 56.62 -32.56 13.98
N VAL A 40 57.42 -33.10 13.05
CA VAL A 40 56.99 -33.36 11.66
C VAL A 40 55.67 -34.16 11.59
N PRO A 41 55.47 -35.26 12.35
CA PRO A 41 54.19 -35.97 12.31
C PRO A 41 53.00 -35.13 12.81
N ALA A 42 53.22 -34.28 13.81
CA ALA A 42 52.18 -33.38 14.32
C ALA A 42 51.81 -32.28 13.30
N MET A 43 52.80 -31.78 12.53
CA MET A 43 52.56 -30.81 11.45
C MET A 43 51.69 -31.42 10.34
N ILE A 44 51.99 -32.65 9.92
CA ILE A 44 51.21 -33.36 8.88
C ILE A 44 49.78 -33.63 9.36
N ALA A 45 49.61 -34.08 10.60
CA ALA A 45 48.29 -34.27 11.20
C ALA A 45 47.51 -32.94 11.25
N GLY A 46 48.14 -31.85 11.69
CA GLY A 46 47.50 -30.53 11.72
C GLY A 46 47.10 -30.01 10.33
N MET A 47 47.88 -30.25 9.29
CA MET A 47 47.51 -29.90 7.91
C MET A 47 46.30 -30.71 7.41
N LEU A 48 46.25 -32.00 7.76
CA LEU A 48 45.13 -32.86 7.38
C LEU A 48 43.85 -32.42 8.11
N ASP A 49 43.95 -32.13 9.41
CA ASP A 49 42.83 -31.61 10.22
C ASP A 49 42.35 -30.24 9.71
N ALA A 50 43.25 -29.33 9.36
CA ALA A 50 42.90 -28.04 8.76
C ALA A 50 42.13 -28.22 7.43
N ARG A 51 42.51 -29.21 6.62
CA ARG A 51 41.83 -29.52 5.37
C ARG A 51 40.46 -30.14 5.60
N ILE A 52 40.33 -31.04 6.58
CA ILE A 52 39.04 -31.60 7.01
C ILE A 52 38.11 -30.48 7.51
N ALA A 53 38.63 -29.57 8.35
CA ALA A 53 37.87 -28.43 8.84
C ALA A 53 37.39 -27.53 7.70
N THR A 54 38.27 -27.20 6.76
CA THR A 54 37.92 -26.40 5.57
C THR A 54 36.81 -27.07 4.75
N ILE A 55 36.92 -28.38 4.49
CA ILE A 55 35.91 -29.13 3.73
C ILE A 55 34.57 -29.16 4.48
N ARG A 56 34.60 -29.35 5.81
CA ARG A 56 33.39 -29.31 6.65
C ARG A 56 32.71 -27.95 6.55
N THR A 57 33.44 -26.86 6.71
CA THR A 57 32.90 -25.51 6.60
C THR A 57 32.31 -25.25 5.21
N GLN A 58 32.99 -25.66 4.14
CA GLN A 58 32.46 -25.53 2.78
C GLN A 58 31.18 -26.35 2.56
N LEU A 59 31.10 -27.56 3.13
CA LEU A 59 29.92 -28.42 3.04
C LEU A 59 28.75 -27.84 3.84
N GLU A 60 29.01 -27.32 5.03
CA GLU A 60 28.02 -26.62 5.86
C GLU A 60 27.49 -25.38 5.14
N GLU A 61 28.37 -24.56 4.58
CA GLU A 61 27.98 -23.36 3.83
C GLU A 61 27.19 -23.70 2.56
N ALA A 62 27.60 -24.73 1.82
CA ALA A 62 26.84 -25.23 0.67
C ALA A 62 25.47 -25.76 1.09
N SER A 63 25.37 -26.48 2.21
CA SER A 63 24.10 -26.98 2.73
C SER A 63 23.18 -25.83 3.18
N ARG A 64 23.74 -24.80 3.81
CA ARG A 64 23.01 -23.59 4.21
C ARG A 64 22.50 -22.84 2.99
N LEU A 65 23.36 -22.61 2.00
CA LEU A 65 23.00 -21.92 0.77
C LEU A 65 21.90 -22.67 0.01
N ARG A 66 21.96 -24.01 -0.01
CA ARG A 66 20.90 -24.83 -0.60
C ARG A 66 19.59 -24.69 0.18
N ALA A 67 19.62 -24.75 1.51
CA ALA A 67 18.43 -24.56 2.34
C ALA A 67 17.82 -23.17 2.15
N GLU A 68 18.64 -22.12 2.06
CA GLU A 68 18.21 -20.76 1.76
C GLU A 68 17.58 -20.64 0.37
N ALA A 69 18.18 -21.28 -0.65
CA ALA A 69 17.62 -21.29 -2.00
C ALA A 69 16.30 -22.05 -2.08
N GLU A 70 16.19 -23.20 -1.41
CA GLU A 70 14.94 -23.97 -1.33
C GLU A 70 13.85 -23.19 -0.59
N ALA A 71 14.19 -22.48 0.49
CA ALA A 71 13.28 -21.61 1.22
C ALA A 71 12.79 -20.43 0.36
N GLN A 72 13.70 -19.72 -0.33
CA GLN A 72 13.36 -18.63 -1.23
C GLN A 72 12.48 -19.10 -2.40
N LEU A 73 12.75 -20.29 -2.95
CA LEU A 73 11.95 -20.87 -4.02
C LEU A 73 10.53 -21.24 -3.53
N ALA A 74 10.42 -21.79 -2.32
CA ALA A 74 9.12 -22.09 -1.71
C ALA A 74 8.31 -20.80 -1.47
N GLU A 75 8.96 -19.74 -0.97
CA GLU A 75 8.34 -18.45 -0.77
C GLU A 75 7.90 -17.80 -2.09
N ALA A 76 8.75 -17.81 -3.12
CA ALA A 76 8.42 -17.29 -4.44
C ALA A 76 7.25 -18.05 -5.08
N LYS A 77 7.21 -19.39 -4.96
CA LYS A 77 6.08 -20.21 -5.43
C LYS A 77 4.79 -19.87 -4.69
N LYS A 78 4.85 -19.72 -3.36
CA LYS A 78 3.70 -19.32 -2.55
C LYS A 78 3.21 -17.92 -2.93
N ARG A 79 4.14 -16.98 -3.14
CA ARG A 79 3.82 -15.61 -3.55
C ARG A 79 3.20 -15.54 -4.94
N ASN A 80 3.72 -16.31 -5.90
CA ASN A 80 3.15 -16.42 -7.24
C ASN A 80 1.74 -17.03 -7.22
N ALA A 81 1.53 -18.08 -6.44
CA ALA A 81 0.21 -18.68 -6.26
C ALA A 81 -0.79 -17.70 -5.62
N ALA A 82 -0.35 -16.93 -4.63
CA ALA A 82 -1.17 -15.89 -4.00
C ALA A 82 -1.48 -14.73 -4.96
N SER A 83 -0.55 -14.34 -5.84
CA SER A 83 -0.70 -13.20 -6.74
C SER A 83 -1.87 -13.35 -7.73
N ALA A 84 -2.15 -14.57 -8.19
CA ALA A 84 -3.33 -14.84 -9.02
C ALA A 84 -4.64 -14.61 -8.25
N GLY A 85 -4.69 -15.02 -6.97
CA GLY A 85 -5.82 -14.77 -6.08
C GLY A 85 -5.97 -13.28 -5.74
N ASP A 86 -4.87 -12.60 -5.44
CA ASP A 86 -4.84 -11.18 -5.13
C ASP A 86 -5.33 -10.34 -6.32
N ALA A 87 -4.88 -10.67 -7.55
CA ALA A 87 -5.35 -10.00 -8.76
C ALA A 87 -6.85 -10.19 -8.99
N ALA A 88 -7.37 -11.40 -8.81
CA ALA A 88 -8.79 -11.67 -8.91
C ALA A 88 -9.60 -10.92 -7.83
N ALA A 89 -9.08 -10.86 -6.60
CA ALA A 89 -9.70 -10.11 -5.50
C ALA A 89 -9.71 -8.59 -5.79
N ILE A 90 -8.63 -8.04 -6.35
CA ILE A 90 -8.56 -6.64 -6.78
C ILE A 90 -9.63 -6.33 -7.83
N ILE A 91 -9.76 -7.19 -8.85
CA ILE A 91 -10.77 -7.00 -9.91
C ILE A 91 -12.18 -7.07 -9.32
N ALA A 92 -12.47 -8.08 -8.50
CA ALA A 92 -13.78 -8.23 -7.87
C ALA A 92 -14.13 -7.04 -6.97
N HIS A 93 -13.16 -6.51 -6.22
CA HIS A 93 -13.33 -5.31 -5.39
C HIS A 93 -13.60 -4.08 -6.26
N ALA A 94 -12.81 -3.87 -7.31
CA ALA A 94 -12.99 -2.75 -8.23
C ALA A 94 -14.36 -2.78 -8.92
N GLU A 95 -14.83 -3.97 -9.34
CA GLU A 95 -16.17 -4.12 -9.90
C GLU A 95 -17.29 -3.82 -8.89
N ALA A 96 -17.13 -4.26 -7.64
CA ALA A 96 -18.08 -3.97 -6.58
C ALA A 96 -18.14 -2.46 -6.27
N GLU A 97 -16.99 -1.80 -6.17
CA GLU A 97 -16.90 -0.35 -5.97
C GLU A 97 -17.48 0.42 -7.15
N ALA A 98 -17.19 0.01 -8.39
CA ALA A 98 -17.76 0.63 -9.59
C ALA A 98 -19.29 0.55 -9.60
N LYS A 99 -19.86 -0.62 -9.25
CA LYS A 99 -21.32 -0.78 -9.13
C LYS A 99 -21.92 0.12 -8.06
N GLN A 100 -21.27 0.23 -6.90
CA GLN A 100 -21.71 1.13 -5.83
C GLN A 100 -21.62 2.60 -6.24
N MET A 101 -20.55 2.97 -6.96
CA MET A 101 -20.36 4.33 -7.45
C MET A 101 -21.41 4.71 -8.48
N ILE A 102 -21.75 3.82 -9.40
CA ILE A 102 -22.82 4.03 -10.39
C ILE A 102 -24.17 4.18 -9.68
N ALA A 103 -24.51 3.27 -8.77
CA ALA A 103 -25.78 3.35 -8.03
C ALA A 103 -25.90 4.65 -7.22
N LYS A 104 -24.81 5.09 -6.59
CA LYS A 104 -24.76 6.37 -5.89
C LYS A 104 -24.90 7.56 -6.85
N ALA A 105 -24.20 7.53 -7.98
CA ALA A 105 -24.28 8.59 -8.98
C ALA A 105 -25.69 8.72 -9.60
N GLU A 106 -26.38 7.60 -9.81
CA GLU A 106 -27.77 7.56 -10.26
C GLU A 106 -28.70 8.19 -9.21
N SER A 107 -28.56 7.80 -7.93
CA SER A 107 -29.32 8.39 -6.81
C SER A 107 -29.08 9.89 -6.70
N ASP A 108 -27.82 10.32 -6.69
CA ASP A 108 -27.45 11.72 -6.57
C ASP A 108 -27.97 12.53 -7.77
N SER A 109 -27.95 11.96 -8.98
CA SER A 109 -28.50 12.58 -10.18
C SER A 109 -30.01 12.73 -10.11
N ALA A 110 -30.73 11.70 -9.65
CA ALA A 110 -32.18 11.75 -9.46
C ALA A 110 -32.57 12.83 -8.42
N ASP A 111 -31.82 12.93 -7.33
CA ASP A 111 -32.02 13.96 -6.30
C ASP A 111 -31.73 15.37 -6.81
N LEU A 112 -30.70 15.53 -7.65
CA LEU A 112 -30.40 16.81 -8.30
C LEU A 112 -31.51 17.23 -9.27
N VAL A 113 -32.03 16.30 -10.08
CA VAL A 113 -33.15 16.57 -10.99
C VAL A 113 -34.39 16.96 -10.19
N THR A 114 -34.72 16.22 -9.13
CA THR A 114 -35.88 16.52 -8.27
C THR A 114 -35.77 17.89 -7.63
N ARG A 115 -34.59 18.25 -7.08
CA ARG A 115 -34.35 19.59 -6.52
C ARG A 115 -34.46 20.69 -7.57
N ARG A 116 -33.90 20.48 -8.77
CA ARG A 116 -33.99 21.45 -9.87
C ARG A 116 -35.42 21.64 -10.34
N ARG A 117 -36.19 20.56 -10.44
CA ARG A 117 -37.62 20.60 -10.77
C ARG A 117 -38.38 21.43 -9.74
N LYS A 118 -38.21 21.14 -8.46
CA LYS A 118 -38.86 21.90 -7.38
C LYS A 118 -38.50 23.39 -7.42
N MET A 119 -37.23 23.72 -7.63
CA MET A 119 -36.80 25.12 -7.78
C MET A 119 -37.45 25.81 -9.00
N ALA A 120 -37.63 25.10 -10.10
CA ALA A 120 -38.31 25.63 -11.28
C ALA A 120 -39.81 25.83 -11.00
N GLU A 121 -40.48 24.85 -10.38
CA GLU A 121 -41.87 24.94 -9.95
C GLU A 121 -42.09 26.11 -8.98
N ASP A 122 -41.22 26.28 -7.98
CA ASP A 122 -41.27 27.38 -7.03
C ASP A 122 -41.09 28.76 -7.71
N LYS A 123 -40.19 28.83 -8.71
CA LYS A 123 -39.99 30.06 -9.52
C LYS A 123 -41.20 30.38 -10.38
N ILE A 124 -41.80 29.38 -11.02
CA ILE A 124 -43.03 29.55 -11.80
C ILE A 124 -44.16 30.06 -10.88
N ALA A 125 -44.37 29.41 -9.74
CA ALA A 125 -45.40 29.82 -8.78
C ALA A 125 -45.16 31.23 -8.21
N ALA A 126 -43.90 31.65 -8.05
CA ALA A 126 -43.57 33.02 -7.66
C ALA A 126 -43.87 34.02 -8.79
N ALA A 127 -43.49 33.69 -10.03
CA ALA A 127 -43.76 34.51 -11.20
C ALA A 127 -45.26 34.65 -11.49
N GLU A 128 -46.04 33.59 -11.35
CA GLU A 128 -47.50 33.61 -11.48
C GLU A 128 -48.15 34.54 -10.45
N ARG A 129 -47.72 34.46 -9.18
CA ARG A 129 -48.20 35.37 -8.13
C ARG A 129 -47.86 36.82 -8.43
N ALA A 130 -46.65 37.10 -8.91
CA ALA A 130 -46.22 38.43 -9.32
C ALA A 130 -47.05 38.96 -10.51
N ALA A 131 -47.26 38.14 -11.54
CA ALA A 131 -48.05 38.50 -12.71
C ALA A 131 -49.51 38.80 -12.34
N ILE A 132 -50.13 37.99 -11.47
CA ILE A 132 -51.49 38.25 -10.98
C ILE A 132 -51.55 39.57 -10.20
N ALA A 133 -50.56 39.84 -9.35
CA ALA A 133 -50.48 41.09 -8.61
C ALA A 133 -50.35 42.31 -9.54
N GLU A 134 -49.54 42.19 -10.59
CA GLU A 134 -49.32 43.24 -11.59
C GLU A 134 -50.56 43.52 -12.44
N VAL A 135 -51.29 42.48 -12.86
CA VAL A 135 -52.58 42.64 -13.56
C VAL A 135 -53.61 43.32 -12.65
N ARG A 136 -53.68 42.93 -11.38
CA ARG A 136 -54.57 43.57 -10.40
C ARG A 136 -54.22 45.05 -10.18
N ALA A 137 -52.94 45.37 -10.05
CA ALA A 137 -52.47 46.74 -9.89
C ALA A 137 -52.83 47.58 -11.13
N THR A 138 -52.59 47.05 -12.33
CA THR A 138 -52.91 47.72 -13.60
C THR A 138 -54.42 47.93 -13.76
N ALA A 139 -55.24 46.94 -13.39
CA ALA A 139 -56.70 47.05 -13.42
C ALA A 139 -57.22 48.08 -12.42
N ALA A 140 -56.68 48.11 -11.19
CA ALA A 140 -57.03 49.11 -10.19
C ALA A 140 -56.68 50.53 -10.65
N ASP A 141 -55.48 50.71 -11.23
CA ASP A 141 -55.01 51.98 -11.78
C ASP A 141 -55.81 52.44 -13.01
N ALA A 142 -56.22 51.51 -13.88
CA ALA A 142 -57.15 51.82 -14.97
C ALA A 142 -58.54 52.24 -14.45
N ALA A 143 -59.06 51.54 -13.43
CA ALA A 143 -60.35 51.86 -12.82
C ALA A 143 -60.33 53.22 -12.10
N THR A 144 -59.27 53.55 -11.36
CA THR A 144 -59.13 54.86 -10.69
C THR A 144 -59.02 55.99 -11.71
N ARG A 145 -58.26 55.82 -12.79
CA ARG A 145 -58.22 56.81 -13.89
C ARG A 145 -59.59 57.01 -14.55
N ALA A 146 -60.30 55.93 -14.85
CA ALA A 146 -61.63 56.01 -15.44
C ALA A 146 -62.62 56.70 -14.49
N ALA A 147 -62.59 56.35 -13.20
CA ALA A 147 -63.40 57.02 -12.18
C ALA A 147 -63.07 58.51 -12.07
N ALA A 148 -61.79 58.88 -12.05
CA ALA A 148 -61.36 60.28 -12.01
C ALA A 148 -61.83 61.07 -13.24
N ALA A 149 -61.77 60.48 -14.43
CA ALA A 149 -62.27 61.10 -15.66
C ALA A 149 -63.79 61.30 -15.63
N ILE A 150 -64.55 60.30 -15.20
CA ILE A 150 -66.02 60.41 -15.05
C ILE A 150 -66.40 61.46 -14.01
N ILE A 151 -65.70 61.49 -12.87
CA ILE A 151 -65.90 62.52 -11.85
C ILE A 151 -65.63 63.90 -12.45
N ALA A 152 -64.52 64.09 -13.16
CA ALA A 152 -64.20 65.38 -13.80
C ALA A 152 -65.24 65.81 -14.85
N GLU A 153 -65.82 64.87 -15.61
CA GLU A 153 -66.86 65.18 -16.61
C GLU A 153 -68.22 65.50 -15.96
N ARG A 154 -68.52 64.88 -14.81
CA ARG A 154 -69.84 64.97 -14.14
C ARG A 154 -69.85 65.92 -12.93
N HIS A 155 -68.71 66.45 -12.50
CA HIS A 155 -68.63 67.47 -11.46
C HIS A 155 -68.98 68.84 -12.04
N ASP A 156 -70.11 69.38 -11.58
CA ASP A 156 -70.49 70.77 -11.76
C ASP A 156 -70.58 71.48 -10.39
N ALA A 157 -70.69 72.81 -10.40
CA ALA A 157 -70.79 73.61 -9.17
C ALA A 157 -72.04 73.28 -8.31
N LYS A 158 -73.02 72.52 -8.82
CA LYS A 158 -74.17 72.03 -8.04
C LYS A 158 -73.85 70.73 -7.30
N ALA A 159 -72.93 69.90 -7.80
CA ALA A 159 -72.45 68.70 -7.14
C ALA A 159 -71.48 68.99 -5.97
N ASP A 160 -70.71 70.08 -6.04
CA ASP A 160 -69.76 70.49 -4.97
C ASP A 160 -70.45 70.91 -3.67
N LYS A 161 -71.58 71.60 -3.78
CA LYS A 161 -72.31 72.17 -2.64
C LYS A 161 -72.73 71.12 -1.58
N PRO A 162 -73.38 70.00 -1.94
CA PRO A 162 -73.71 68.94 -0.97
C PRO A 162 -72.47 68.22 -0.41
N LEU A 163 -71.37 68.10 -1.16
CA LEU A 163 -70.10 67.51 -0.66
C LEU A 163 -69.44 68.41 0.40
N VAL A 164 -69.44 69.72 0.18
CA VAL A 164 -68.96 70.72 1.16
C VAL A 164 -69.84 70.73 2.39
N ASP A 165 -71.17 70.73 2.23
CA ASP A 165 -72.10 70.69 3.37
C ASP A 165 -71.94 69.38 4.18
N GLN A 166 -71.69 68.25 3.52
CA GLN A 166 -71.50 66.95 4.17
C GLN A 166 -70.12 66.81 4.86
N THR A 167 -69.06 67.41 4.31
CA THR A 167 -67.75 67.48 4.95
C THR A 167 -67.75 68.45 6.14
N ILE A 168 -68.41 69.61 6.03
CA ILE A 168 -68.63 70.54 7.16
C ILE A 168 -69.44 69.86 8.27
N ALA A 169 -70.50 69.13 7.93
CA ALA A 169 -71.28 68.35 8.89
C ALA A 169 -70.49 67.16 9.49
N GLY A 170 -69.54 66.59 8.74
CA GLY A 170 -68.63 65.54 9.20
C GLY A 170 -67.57 66.05 10.17
N LEU A 171 -67.01 67.23 9.94
CA LEU A 171 -66.08 67.89 10.86
C LEU A 171 -66.77 68.35 12.16
N GLY A 172 -68.08 68.63 12.11
CA GLY A 172 -68.91 68.84 13.30
C GLY A 172 -69.24 67.56 14.09
N ARG A 173 -69.00 66.38 13.51
CA ARG A 173 -69.08 65.07 14.19
C ARG A 173 -67.68 64.64 14.63
N LEU A 174 -67.14 65.34 15.63
CA LEU A 174 -66.05 64.80 16.44
C LEU A 174 -66.62 63.65 17.30
N ASN A 175 -66.35 62.42 16.89
CA ASN A 175 -66.29 61.23 17.74
C ASN A 175 -65.25 60.28 17.15
#